data_AF-A0A9D5W4X9-F1
#
_entry.id   AF-A0A9D5W4X9-F1
#
_cell.length_a   1.000
_cell.length_b   1.000
_cell.length_c   1.000
_cell.angle_alpha   90.00
_cell.angle_beta   90.00
_cell.angle_gamma   90.00
#
_symmetry.space_group_name_H-M   'P 1'
#
loop_
_entity.id
_entity.type
_entity.pdbx_description
1 polymer ?
#
loop_
_entity_poly.entity_id
_entity_poly.type
_entity_poly.pdbx_seq_one_letter_code
_entity_poly.pdbx_strand_id
1 'polypeptide(L)'
;MPLLLCLSLLGMFLQTSRLLRTSFASAPLFVFSLIPCALFVFGLLGWLQGGYYLLTLAGLLGLALELGGAPGRLRLARLCGDPVFLVFAALGAFFWWKFHGGLYYFNDFQTHWGPAVQELAERDVLRGIDTLVSLRSQDYPPGTALFAYYITKFTGYAPGMAYFAQDLMLCAAGCVILQNIKRKDWPLCLCLAAGYLFFLADLNWNGGSTGLYLLFADPVLGAWLGAAVALRIGRREYSARSVLYYAPVLFALPLFKKPGLLFAVIAWAFIFLDFLLAALRRRRLAPENRARSGPGLALLALAGLLLLAPFAAQESWQGRVRRADLNRTFPVAVSAGRLWNSFRDATASERDRSTREAFLNMYLKPGMFAFWGNELGMGGFTAAAALAALGVVLALRGSRERPRALTAFTVIFAGLAIYLFGLLVMYLYVFSDNEAKILSAVWRYISTYNLALGVVVLGYLGFFAGRRGWRASAAAICIWLLTLYCGLNATQVTWAFVFEPLPKG
;
A
#
# COMPACT_ATOMS: atom_id res chain seq x y z
N MET A 1 -13.78 19.04 7.47
CA MET A 1 -12.90 18.72 6.32
C MET A 1 -13.06 19.84 5.29
N PRO A 2 -11.97 20.37 4.68
CA PRO A 2 -12.10 21.50 3.75
C PRO A 2 -12.99 21.14 2.55
N LEU A 3 -14.05 21.91 2.32
CA LEU A 3 -15.01 21.65 1.24
C LEU A 3 -14.34 21.60 -0.13
N LEU A 4 -13.39 22.50 -0.39
CA LEU A 4 -12.68 22.58 -1.67
C LEU A 4 -11.89 21.30 -1.99
N LEU A 5 -11.24 20.71 -0.97
CA LEU A 5 -10.55 19.42 -1.09
C LEU A 5 -11.56 18.32 -1.48
N CYS A 6 -12.69 18.26 -0.77
CA CYS A 6 -13.74 17.27 -1.04
C CYS A 6 -14.25 17.37 -2.48
N LEU A 7 -14.56 18.58 -2.96
CA LEU A 7 -15.08 18.83 -4.30
C LEU A 7 -14.05 18.48 -5.37
N SER A 8 -12.78 18.85 -5.17
CA SER A 8 -11.70 18.53 -6.11
C SER A 8 -11.48 17.01 -6.21
N LEU A 9 -11.37 16.31 -5.08
CA LEU A 9 -11.24 14.85 -5.07
C LEU A 9 -12.46 14.14 -5.67
N LEU A 10 -13.67 14.62 -5.37
CA LEU A 10 -14.91 14.10 -5.92
C LEU A 10 -14.91 14.14 -7.46
N GLY A 11 -14.52 15.29 -8.03
CA GLY A 11 -14.39 15.43 -9.48
C GLY A 11 -13.35 14.50 -10.07
N MET A 12 -12.17 14.36 -9.44
CA MET A 12 -11.15 13.40 -9.88
C MET A 12 -11.64 11.94 -9.82
N PHE A 13 -12.37 11.55 -8.77
CA PHE A 13 -12.92 10.19 -8.65
C PHE A 13 -13.97 9.90 -9.73
N LEU A 14 -14.89 10.84 -9.99
CA LEU A 14 -15.91 10.71 -11.03
C LEU A 14 -15.27 10.59 -12.42
N GLN A 15 -14.28 11.45 -12.72
CA GLN A 15 -13.58 11.42 -14.00
C GLN A 15 -12.76 10.14 -14.19
N THR A 16 -12.09 9.67 -13.14
CA THR A 16 -11.36 8.39 -13.17
C THR A 16 -12.30 7.23 -13.48
N SER A 17 -13.43 7.15 -12.77
CA SER A 17 -14.44 6.12 -13.02
C SER A 17 -14.99 6.19 -14.45
N ARG A 18 -15.20 7.38 -15.00
CA ARG A 18 -15.66 7.60 -16.37
C ARG A 18 -14.63 7.15 -17.41
N LEU A 19 -13.43 7.72 -17.35
CA LEU A 19 -12.40 7.60 -18.39
C LEU A 19 -11.78 6.20 -18.41
N LEU A 20 -11.56 5.61 -17.23
CA LEU A 20 -10.96 4.28 -17.07
C LEU A 20 -11.99 3.16 -16.94
N ARG A 21 -13.30 3.50 -16.96
CA ARG A 21 -14.42 2.56 -16.78
C ARG A 21 -14.27 1.71 -15.52
N THR A 22 -13.93 2.35 -14.41
CA THR A 22 -13.69 1.68 -13.12
C THR A 22 -14.90 1.82 -12.19
N SER A 23 -15.00 0.94 -11.19
CA SER A 23 -15.91 1.16 -10.07
C SER A 23 -15.44 2.36 -9.24
N PHE A 24 -16.37 3.03 -8.57
CA PHE A 24 -16.03 4.13 -7.65
C PHE A 24 -15.11 3.69 -6.52
N ALA A 25 -15.29 2.45 -6.03
CA ALA A 25 -14.44 1.83 -5.02
C ALA A 25 -12.96 1.76 -5.40
N SER A 26 -12.62 1.71 -6.69
CA SER A 26 -11.21 1.70 -7.11
C SER A 26 -10.66 3.10 -7.37
N ALA A 27 -11.50 4.08 -7.72
CA ALA A 27 -11.05 5.42 -8.08
C ALA A 27 -10.10 6.10 -7.05
N PRO A 28 -10.31 5.96 -5.73
CA PRO A 28 -9.37 6.49 -4.72
C PRO A 28 -7.94 6.01 -4.91
N LEU A 29 -7.70 4.71 -5.14
CA LEU A 29 -6.35 4.17 -5.32
C LEU A 29 -5.64 4.84 -6.52
N PHE A 30 -6.33 5.01 -7.64
CA PHE A 30 -5.75 5.66 -8.82
C PHE A 30 -5.42 7.12 -8.54
N VAL A 31 -6.39 7.89 -8.06
CA VAL A 31 -6.24 9.33 -7.85
C VAL A 31 -5.17 9.61 -6.80
N PHE A 32 -5.12 8.83 -5.72
CA PHE A 32 -4.10 9.01 -4.68
C PHE A 32 -2.73 8.48 -5.07
N SER A 33 -2.63 7.68 -6.13
CA SER A 33 -1.34 7.40 -6.78
C SER A 33 -0.96 8.52 -7.76
N LEU A 34 -1.93 9.06 -8.49
CA LEU A 34 -1.72 10.12 -9.48
C LEU A 34 -1.24 11.43 -8.83
N ILE A 35 -1.85 11.85 -7.72
CA ILE A 35 -1.50 13.10 -7.01
C ILE A 35 0.01 13.17 -6.70
N PRO A 36 0.62 12.23 -5.96
CA PRO A 36 2.05 12.31 -5.66
C PRO A 36 2.91 12.13 -6.91
N CYS A 37 2.49 11.35 -7.92
CA CYS A 37 3.22 11.24 -9.18
C CYS A 37 3.28 12.58 -9.94
N ALA A 38 2.13 13.26 -10.06
CA ALA A 38 2.03 14.53 -10.77
C ALA A 38 2.82 15.62 -10.02
N LEU A 39 2.62 15.74 -8.71
CA LEU A 39 3.37 16.67 -7.88
C LEU A 39 4.87 16.40 -7.89
N PHE A 40 5.28 15.13 -7.95
CA PHE A 40 6.68 14.77 -8.11
C PHE A 40 7.26 15.32 -9.42
N VAL A 41 6.55 15.15 -10.55
CA VAL A 41 6.98 15.70 -11.85
C VAL A 41 7.06 17.23 -11.79
N PHE A 42 6.04 17.90 -11.26
CA PHE A 42 6.06 19.36 -11.09
C PHE A 42 7.20 19.83 -10.16
N GLY A 43 7.45 19.08 -9.08
CA GLY A 43 8.54 19.34 -8.16
C GLY A 43 9.92 19.18 -8.80
N LEU A 44 10.11 18.20 -9.68
CA LEU A 44 11.35 18.04 -10.46
C LEU A 44 11.59 19.22 -11.40
N LEU A 45 10.52 19.87 -11.86
CA LEU A 45 10.57 21.08 -12.70
C LEU A 45 10.68 22.38 -11.89
N GLY A 46 10.71 22.31 -10.55
CA GLY A 46 10.73 23.49 -9.68
C GLY A 46 9.40 24.24 -9.60
N TRP A 47 8.29 23.62 -10.03
CA TRP A 47 6.96 24.25 -10.09
C TRP A 47 5.91 23.48 -9.26
N LEU A 48 6.30 23.04 -8.05
CA LEU A 48 5.47 22.17 -7.20
C LEU A 48 4.11 22.81 -6.85
N GLN A 49 4.10 24.09 -6.46
CA GLN A 49 2.87 24.82 -6.14
C GLN A 49 1.94 24.94 -7.34
N GLY A 50 2.48 25.15 -8.54
CA GLY A 50 1.72 25.12 -9.78
C GLY A 50 1.05 23.77 -10.00
N GLY A 51 1.77 22.67 -9.74
CA GLY A 51 1.22 21.32 -9.76
C GLY A 51 0.03 21.13 -8.81
N TYR A 52 0.10 21.70 -7.60
CA TYR A 52 -1.03 21.70 -6.65
C TYR A 52 -2.25 22.42 -7.22
N TYR A 53 -2.09 23.64 -7.75
CA TYR A 53 -3.21 24.40 -8.32
C TYR A 53 -3.81 23.71 -9.55
N LEU A 54 -2.99 23.14 -10.43
CA LEU A 54 -3.45 22.42 -11.61
C LEU A 54 -4.23 21.16 -11.26
N LEU A 55 -3.77 20.36 -10.30
CA LEU A 55 -4.51 19.19 -9.81
C LEU A 55 -5.84 19.60 -9.18
N THR A 56 -5.83 20.67 -8.38
CA THR A 56 -7.03 21.20 -7.75
C THR A 56 -8.05 21.62 -8.80
N LEU A 57 -7.62 22.43 -9.78
CA LEU A 57 -8.43 22.91 -10.89
C LEU A 57 -8.94 21.76 -11.77
N ALA A 58 -8.09 20.78 -12.09
CA ALA A 58 -8.50 19.60 -12.87
C ALA A 58 -9.61 18.82 -12.16
N GLY A 59 -9.54 18.66 -10.83
CA GLY A 59 -10.61 18.07 -10.03
C GLY A 59 -11.90 18.88 -10.10
N LEU A 60 -11.84 20.20 -9.91
CA LEU A 60 -13.01 21.08 -9.94
C LEU A 60 -13.67 21.13 -11.33
N LEU A 61 -12.88 21.23 -12.41
CA LEU A 61 -13.36 21.15 -13.78
C LEU A 61 -13.99 19.77 -14.05
N GLY A 62 -13.35 18.70 -13.58
CA GLY A 62 -13.90 17.35 -13.64
C GLY A 62 -15.26 17.23 -12.99
N LEU A 63 -15.48 17.88 -11.84
CA LEU A 63 -16.78 17.94 -11.17
C LEU A 63 -17.80 18.77 -11.96
N ALA A 64 -17.41 19.96 -12.42
CA ALA A 64 -18.28 20.85 -13.20
C ALA A 64 -18.80 20.17 -14.48
N LEU A 65 -17.93 19.40 -15.17
CA LEU A 65 -18.31 18.62 -16.34
C LEU A 65 -19.36 17.53 -16.04
N GLU A 66 -19.33 16.91 -14.87
CA GLU A 66 -20.35 15.92 -14.48
C GLU A 66 -21.66 16.61 -14.09
N LEU A 67 -21.63 17.80 -13.51
CA LEU A 67 -22.83 18.56 -13.14
C LEU A 67 -23.53 19.19 -14.36
N GLY A 68 -22.78 19.46 -15.43
CA GLY A 68 -23.26 20.09 -16.67
C GLY A 68 -24.22 19.24 -17.51
N GLY A 69 -24.34 17.93 -17.25
CA GLY A 69 -25.19 17.03 -18.03
C GLY A 69 -25.97 16.02 -17.19
N ALA A 70 -27.17 15.64 -17.64
CA ALA A 70 -28.02 14.65 -16.97
C ALA A 70 -27.31 13.30 -16.69
N PRO A 71 -26.47 12.74 -17.59
CA PRO A 71 -25.73 11.51 -17.31
C PRO A 71 -24.73 11.63 -16.15
N GLY A 72 -24.10 12.80 -16.00
CA GLY A 72 -23.13 13.04 -14.94
C GLY A 72 -23.80 13.28 -13.58
N ARG A 73 -24.93 13.99 -13.55
CA ARG A 73 -25.78 14.13 -12.35
C ARG A 73 -26.25 12.76 -11.83
N LEU A 74 -26.67 11.87 -12.72
CA LEU A 74 -27.02 10.50 -12.35
C LEU A 74 -25.83 9.71 -11.80
N ARG A 75 -24.63 9.91 -12.37
CA ARG A 75 -23.41 9.27 -11.86
C ARG A 75 -23.06 9.78 -10.46
N LEU A 76 -23.16 11.07 -10.21
CA LEU A 76 -22.97 11.66 -8.89
C LEU A 76 -23.99 11.09 -7.89
N ALA A 77 -25.27 11.02 -8.24
CA ALA A 77 -26.30 10.42 -7.40
C ALA A 77 -26.00 8.94 -7.07
N ARG A 78 -25.48 8.18 -8.05
CA ARG A 78 -25.04 6.78 -7.84
C ARG A 78 -23.85 6.69 -6.89
N LEU A 79 -22.88 7.60 -7.01
CA LEU A 79 -21.72 7.66 -6.12
C LEU A 79 -22.15 7.99 -4.68
N CYS A 80 -23.01 8.98 -4.49
CA CYS A 80 -23.52 9.34 -3.17
C CYS A 80 -24.36 8.21 -2.53
N GLY A 81 -24.93 7.31 -3.33
CA GLY A 81 -25.63 6.11 -2.85
C GLY A 81 -24.76 4.85 -2.79
N ASP A 82 -23.47 4.93 -3.13
CA ASP A 82 -22.55 3.79 -3.14
C ASP A 82 -22.01 3.55 -1.72
N PRO A 83 -22.18 2.33 -1.15
CA PRO A 83 -21.80 2.06 0.23
C PRO A 83 -20.29 2.18 0.46
N VAL A 84 -19.46 1.87 -0.54
CA VAL A 84 -18.00 1.97 -0.41
C VAL A 84 -17.58 3.42 -0.32
N PHE A 85 -18.17 4.28 -1.17
CA PHE A 85 -17.90 5.71 -1.12
C PHE A 85 -18.37 6.33 0.20
N LEU A 86 -19.55 5.94 0.70
CA LEU A 86 -20.06 6.44 1.98
C LEU A 86 -19.16 6.03 3.15
N VAL A 87 -18.70 4.79 3.20
CA VAL A 87 -17.74 4.33 4.21
C VAL A 87 -16.43 5.11 4.10
N PHE A 88 -15.89 5.27 2.90
CA PHE A 88 -14.67 6.05 2.68
C PHE A 88 -14.82 7.51 3.12
N ALA A 89 -15.93 8.15 2.78
CA ALA A 89 -16.21 9.53 3.17
C ALA A 89 -16.40 9.67 4.69
N ALA A 90 -17.09 8.72 5.33
CA ALA A 90 -17.26 8.68 6.78
C ALA A 90 -15.92 8.51 7.51
N LEU A 91 -15.06 7.61 7.03
CA LEU A 91 -13.71 7.44 7.57
C LEU A 91 -12.85 8.68 7.36
N GLY A 92 -12.90 9.30 6.18
CA GLY A 92 -12.21 10.56 5.91
C GLY A 92 -12.66 11.67 6.85
N ALA A 93 -13.97 11.82 7.09
CA ALA A 93 -14.50 12.79 8.05
C ALA A 93 -14.07 12.47 9.49
N PHE A 94 -14.10 11.20 9.89
CA PHE A 94 -13.67 10.74 11.20
C PHE A 94 -12.18 11.03 11.45
N PHE A 95 -11.29 10.65 10.54
CA PHE A 95 -9.86 10.91 10.69
C PHE A 95 -9.54 12.40 10.62
N TRP A 96 -10.21 13.16 9.74
CA TRP A 96 -10.06 14.61 9.74
C TRP A 96 -10.41 15.19 11.11
N TRP A 97 -11.56 14.82 11.69
CA TRP A 97 -11.96 15.27 13.01
C TRP A 97 -10.97 14.86 14.09
N LYS A 98 -10.53 13.60 14.10
CA LYS A 98 -9.62 13.06 15.12
C LYS A 98 -8.25 13.71 15.11
N PHE A 99 -7.72 14.08 13.94
CA PHE A 99 -6.39 14.66 13.83
C PHE A 99 -6.38 16.18 13.70
N HIS A 100 -7.54 16.83 13.61
CA HIS A 100 -7.58 18.28 13.56
C HIS A 100 -7.03 18.88 14.86
N GLY A 101 -5.95 19.67 14.74
CA GLY A 101 -5.22 20.22 15.89
C GLY A 101 -4.29 19.24 16.61
N GLY A 102 -4.06 18.03 16.08
CA GLY A 102 -3.16 17.04 16.69
C GLY A 102 -1.67 17.35 16.53
N LEU A 103 -0.86 16.91 17.49
CA LEU A 103 0.61 16.99 17.49
C LEU A 103 1.28 15.64 17.16
N TYR A 104 2.57 15.66 16.82
CA TYR A 104 3.36 14.43 16.65
C TYR A 104 3.64 13.76 17.99
N TYR A 105 3.34 12.46 18.12
CA TYR A 105 3.45 11.70 19.36
C TYR A 105 4.62 10.70 19.39
N PHE A 106 5.48 10.66 18.36
CA PHE A 106 6.64 9.76 18.31
C PHE A 106 7.88 10.44 17.72
N ASN A 107 9.05 10.07 18.23
CA ASN A 107 10.33 10.72 17.88
C ASN A 107 10.67 10.62 16.38
N ASP A 108 10.47 9.45 15.74
CA ASP A 108 10.69 9.30 14.29
C ASP A 108 9.79 10.21 13.44
N PHE A 109 8.60 10.55 13.93
CA PHE A 109 7.69 11.46 13.24
C PHE A 109 8.17 12.90 13.32
N GLN A 110 8.76 13.27 14.46
CA GLN A 110 9.32 14.58 14.70
C GLN A 110 10.69 14.77 14.02
N THR A 111 11.39 13.69 13.66
CA THR A 111 12.77 13.76 13.15
C THR A 111 12.90 13.39 11.67
N HIS A 112 11.94 12.66 11.09
CA HIS A 112 12.06 12.15 9.71
C HIS A 112 10.85 12.48 8.84
N TRP A 113 9.67 11.97 9.22
CA TRP A 113 8.50 11.95 8.32
C TRP A 113 7.65 13.22 8.40
N GLY A 114 7.53 13.83 9.57
CA GLY A 114 6.78 15.05 9.79
C GLY A 114 7.47 16.29 9.21
N PRO A 115 8.75 16.53 9.56
CA PRO A 115 9.54 17.63 8.98
C PRO A 115 9.58 17.61 7.44
N ALA A 116 9.59 16.41 6.86
CA ALA A 116 9.49 16.22 5.42
C ALA A 116 8.22 16.82 4.78
N VAL A 117 7.08 16.74 5.48
CA VAL A 117 5.81 17.34 5.05
C VAL A 117 5.82 18.84 5.34
N GLN A 118 6.33 19.23 6.50
CA GLN A 118 6.46 20.64 6.91
C GLN A 118 7.21 21.45 5.86
N GLU A 119 8.38 20.96 5.47
CA GLU A 119 9.26 21.66 4.55
C GLU A 119 8.61 21.85 3.18
N LEU A 120 7.94 20.82 2.65
CA LEU A 120 7.17 20.93 1.41
C LEU A 120 6.06 21.99 1.55
N ALA A 121 5.34 21.99 2.67
CA ALA A 121 4.22 22.90 2.89
C ALA A 121 4.65 24.36 3.02
N GLU A 122 5.80 24.61 3.66
CA GLU A 122 6.38 25.94 3.88
C GLU A 122 7.11 26.49 2.66
N ARG A 123 7.86 25.64 1.94
CA ARG A 123 8.81 26.10 0.90
C ARG A 123 8.36 25.84 -0.53
N ASP A 124 7.35 25.00 -0.76
CA ASP A 124 6.84 24.68 -2.10
C ASP A 124 7.93 24.14 -3.07
N VAL A 125 8.94 23.43 -2.54
CA VAL A 125 10.03 22.83 -3.31
C VAL A 125 10.37 21.43 -2.82
N LEU A 126 10.87 20.57 -3.71
CA LEU A 126 11.49 19.30 -3.30
C LEU A 126 12.78 19.58 -2.53
N ARG A 127 13.08 18.73 -1.53
CA ARG A 127 14.23 18.87 -0.62
C ARG A 127 15.55 19.19 -1.33
N GLY A 128 16.37 20.00 -0.65
CA GLY A 128 17.74 20.37 -0.99
C GLY A 128 18.71 20.12 0.18
N ILE A 129 19.97 20.52 0.04
CA ILE A 129 21.00 20.38 1.09
C ILE A 129 20.73 21.27 2.31
N ASP A 130 20.08 22.41 2.10
CA ASP A 130 19.90 23.53 3.03
C ASP A 130 18.74 23.36 4.02
N THR A 131 18.29 22.13 4.26
CA THR A 131 17.01 21.87 4.93
C THR A 131 17.19 21.22 6.30
N LEU A 132 16.30 21.50 7.27
CA LEU A 132 16.38 20.94 8.63
C LEU A 132 16.35 19.40 8.66
N VAL A 133 15.77 18.77 7.64
CA VAL A 133 15.67 17.31 7.45
C VAL A 133 16.95 16.72 6.84
N SER A 134 17.83 17.57 6.30
CA SER A 134 19.05 17.13 5.62
C SER A 134 20.00 16.40 6.56
N LEU A 135 19.88 16.51 7.88
CA LEU A 135 20.83 15.86 8.79
C LEU A 135 20.65 14.33 8.94
N ARG A 136 19.52 13.71 8.52
CA ARG A 136 19.23 12.30 8.89
C ARG A 136 18.65 11.38 7.82
N SER A 137 17.93 11.85 6.79
CA SER A 137 17.30 10.95 5.79
C SER A 137 17.09 11.60 4.42
N GLN A 138 18.20 12.04 3.80
CA GLN A 138 18.15 12.92 2.63
C GLN A 138 17.63 12.24 1.35
N ASP A 139 17.84 10.93 1.17
CA ASP A 139 17.50 10.23 -0.07
C ASP A 139 16.18 9.44 -0.01
N TYR A 140 15.35 9.68 1.01
CA TYR A 140 14.02 9.10 1.10
C TYR A 140 13.09 9.67 0.03
N PRO A 141 12.49 8.82 -0.83
CA PRO A 141 11.57 9.28 -1.85
C PRO A 141 10.38 10.06 -1.28
N PRO A 142 9.89 11.12 -1.97
CA PRO A 142 9.00 12.11 -1.36
C PRO A 142 7.50 11.79 -1.51
N GLY A 143 7.10 10.64 -2.04
CA GLY A 143 5.74 10.35 -2.48
C GLY A 143 4.66 10.48 -1.42
N THR A 144 4.83 9.91 -0.22
CA THR A 144 3.86 10.07 0.88
C THR A 144 3.82 11.52 1.38
N ALA A 145 4.97 12.19 1.42
CA ALA A 145 5.08 13.58 1.82
C ALA A 145 4.44 14.53 0.79
N LEU A 146 4.54 14.24 -0.51
CA LEU A 146 3.88 14.99 -1.59
C LEU A 146 2.35 14.83 -1.54
N PHE A 147 1.86 13.65 -1.17
CA PHE A 147 0.43 13.48 -0.92
C PHE A 147 -0.02 14.29 0.31
N ALA A 148 0.73 14.25 1.42
CA ALA A 148 0.44 15.06 2.59
C ALA A 148 0.55 16.58 2.31
N TYR A 149 1.49 17.01 1.48
CA TYR A 149 1.59 18.37 0.96
C TYR A 149 0.30 18.80 0.25
N TYR A 150 -0.23 17.97 -0.65
CA TYR A 150 -1.50 18.26 -1.34
C TYR A 150 -2.64 18.50 -0.35
N ILE A 151 -2.75 17.66 0.68
CA ILE A 151 -3.79 17.78 1.71
C ILE A 151 -3.58 19.04 2.57
N THR A 152 -2.36 19.28 3.02
CA THR A 152 -2.02 20.39 3.93
C THR A 152 -2.18 21.76 3.27
N LYS A 153 -2.07 21.87 1.94
CA LYS A 153 -2.41 23.11 1.23
C LYS A 153 -3.91 23.48 1.31
N PHE A 154 -4.81 22.54 1.57
CA PHE A 154 -6.22 22.85 1.83
C PHE A 154 -6.53 23.08 3.30
N THR A 155 -5.82 22.42 4.22
CA THR A 155 -6.13 22.46 5.66
C THR A 155 -5.29 23.47 6.44
N GLY A 156 -4.21 23.97 5.84
CA GLY A 156 -3.07 24.49 6.59
C GLY A 156 -2.17 23.33 7.06
N TYR A 157 -0.86 23.60 7.19
CA TYR A 157 0.05 22.63 7.78
C TYR A 157 -0.18 22.55 9.30
N ALA A 158 -0.39 21.32 9.76
CA ALA A 158 -0.34 20.94 11.17
C ALA A 158 0.10 19.47 11.24
N PRO A 159 0.84 19.05 12.28
CA PRO A 159 1.28 17.67 12.44
C PRO A 159 0.17 16.63 12.26
N GLY A 160 -0.99 16.88 12.88
CA GLY A 160 -2.20 16.08 12.75
C GLY A 160 -2.64 15.86 11.30
N MET A 161 -2.55 16.88 10.44
CA MET A 161 -2.99 16.78 9.05
C MET A 161 -2.09 15.87 8.21
N ALA A 162 -0.83 15.67 8.61
CA ALA A 162 0.04 14.67 7.99
C ALA A 162 -0.44 13.24 8.28
N TYR A 163 -0.89 12.95 9.51
CA TYR A 163 -1.51 11.67 9.85
C TYR A 163 -2.82 11.47 9.11
N PHE A 164 -3.67 12.51 9.06
CA PHE A 164 -4.92 12.46 8.30
C PHE A 164 -4.66 12.09 6.83
N ALA A 165 -3.67 12.71 6.18
CA ALA A 165 -3.32 12.39 4.80
C ALA A 165 -2.91 10.92 4.64
N GLN A 166 -2.06 10.41 5.54
CA GLN A 166 -1.61 9.02 5.49
C GLN A 166 -2.75 8.01 5.74
N ASP A 167 -3.62 8.26 6.72
CA ASP A 167 -4.76 7.37 7.00
C ASP A 167 -5.79 7.38 5.87
N LEU A 168 -5.94 8.52 5.19
CA LEU A 168 -6.75 8.64 3.97
C LEU A 168 -6.18 7.78 2.84
N MET A 169 -4.85 7.74 2.69
CA MET A 169 -4.18 6.82 1.75
C MET A 169 -4.50 5.35 2.10
N LEU A 170 -4.36 4.93 3.35
CA LEU A 170 -4.67 3.56 3.77
C LEU A 170 -6.13 3.21 3.50
N CYS A 171 -7.06 4.14 3.76
CA CYS A 171 -8.47 3.97 3.43
C CYS A 171 -8.70 3.77 1.91
N ALA A 172 -7.99 4.52 1.06
CA ALA A 172 -8.09 4.38 -0.39
C ALA A 172 -7.61 3.00 -0.89
N ALA A 173 -6.57 2.44 -0.27
CA ALA A 173 -6.13 1.06 -0.54
C ALA A 173 -7.22 0.05 -0.13
N GLY A 174 -7.85 0.25 1.04
CA GLY A 174 -8.95 -0.57 1.54
C GLY A 174 -10.19 -0.58 0.63
N CYS A 175 -10.53 0.53 -0.03
CA CYS A 175 -11.69 0.61 -0.93
C CYS A 175 -11.64 -0.44 -2.06
N VAL A 176 -10.44 -0.84 -2.50
CA VAL A 176 -10.27 -1.82 -3.58
C VAL A 176 -10.74 -3.22 -3.18
N ILE A 177 -10.65 -3.58 -1.90
CA ILE A 177 -11.18 -4.84 -1.36
C ILE A 177 -12.70 -4.91 -1.58
N LEU A 178 -13.36 -3.76 -1.54
CA LEU A 178 -14.81 -3.60 -1.62
C LEU A 178 -15.31 -3.43 -3.07
N GLN A 179 -14.44 -3.47 -4.08
CA GLN A 179 -14.79 -3.09 -5.45
C GLN A 179 -15.88 -3.92 -6.16
N ASN A 180 -16.18 -5.12 -5.64
CA ASN A 180 -17.21 -6.02 -6.18
C ASN A 180 -18.49 -6.05 -5.32
N ILE A 181 -18.55 -5.24 -4.26
CA ILE A 181 -19.70 -5.18 -3.38
C ILE A 181 -20.82 -4.39 -4.07
N LYS A 182 -22.03 -4.94 -4.06
CA LYS A 182 -23.22 -4.27 -4.61
C LYS A 182 -23.88 -3.44 -3.53
N ARG A 183 -24.63 -2.42 -3.94
CA ARG A 183 -25.36 -1.52 -3.04
C ARG A 183 -26.24 -2.24 -2.00
N LYS A 184 -26.87 -3.36 -2.38
CA LYS A 184 -27.71 -4.16 -1.49
C LYS A 184 -26.94 -4.92 -0.40
N ASP A 185 -25.63 -5.11 -0.58
CA ASP A 185 -24.77 -5.89 0.30
C ASP A 185 -24.01 -4.97 1.28
N TRP A 186 -24.64 -3.87 1.73
CA TRP A 186 -24.02 -2.89 2.63
C TRP A 186 -23.53 -3.45 3.98
N PRO A 187 -24.15 -4.46 4.63
CA PRO A 187 -23.62 -4.99 5.89
C PRO A 187 -22.26 -5.67 5.67
N LEU A 188 -22.11 -6.36 4.53
CA LEU A 188 -20.84 -6.97 4.14
C LEU A 188 -19.77 -5.91 3.85
N CYS A 189 -20.15 -4.77 3.25
CA CYS A 189 -19.27 -3.62 3.08
C CYS A 189 -18.71 -3.18 4.44
N LEU A 190 -19.57 -3.06 5.46
CA LEU A 190 -19.15 -2.71 6.82
C LEU A 190 -18.29 -3.78 7.48
N CYS A 191 -18.64 -5.06 7.36
CA CYS A 191 -17.83 -6.15 7.92
C CYS A 191 -16.42 -6.19 7.31
N LEU A 192 -16.30 -6.04 5.99
CA LEU A 192 -15.00 -6.01 5.30
C LEU A 192 -14.21 -4.74 5.65
N ALA A 193 -14.86 -3.58 5.72
CA ALA A 193 -14.22 -2.35 6.14
C ALA A 193 -13.72 -2.43 7.59
N ALA A 194 -14.57 -2.91 8.51
CA ALA A 194 -14.21 -3.13 9.90
C ALA A 194 -13.08 -4.15 10.04
N GLY A 195 -13.12 -5.26 9.28
CA GLY A 195 -12.04 -6.25 9.27
C GLY A 195 -10.72 -5.68 8.76
N TYR A 196 -10.75 -4.83 7.73
CA TYR A 196 -9.55 -4.12 7.25
C TYR A 196 -9.02 -3.11 8.27
N LEU A 197 -9.89 -2.32 8.90
CA LEU A 197 -9.50 -1.35 9.93
C LEU A 197 -8.96 -2.04 11.18
N PHE A 198 -9.59 -3.14 11.60
CA PHE A 198 -9.10 -3.98 12.68
C PHE A 198 -7.72 -4.54 12.33
N PHE A 199 -7.54 -5.04 11.11
CA PHE A 199 -6.23 -5.52 10.66
C PHE A 199 -5.16 -4.42 10.68
N LEU A 200 -5.49 -3.20 10.26
CA LEU A 200 -4.57 -2.05 10.39
C LEU A 200 -4.30 -1.67 11.85
N ALA A 201 -5.30 -1.75 12.73
CA ALA A 201 -5.15 -1.40 14.14
C ALA A 201 -4.40 -2.48 14.95
N ASP A 202 -4.60 -3.75 14.64
CA ASP A 202 -3.93 -4.87 15.30
C ASP A 202 -2.43 -4.92 14.95
N LEU A 203 -2.12 -4.64 13.67
CA LEU A 203 -0.75 -4.39 13.25
C LEU A 203 -0.13 -3.14 13.91
N ASN A 204 -0.89 -2.30 14.61
CA ASN A 204 -0.35 -1.25 15.48
C ASN A 204 0.00 -1.74 16.89
N TRP A 205 -0.82 -2.63 17.44
CA TRP A 205 -0.81 -2.98 18.86
C TRP A 205 0.28 -3.98 19.25
N ASN A 206 0.63 -4.90 18.36
CA ASN A 206 1.63 -5.96 18.61
C ASN A 206 3.08 -5.47 18.46
N GLY A 207 3.38 -4.28 18.98
CA GLY A 207 4.66 -3.60 18.78
C GLY A 207 4.89 -3.20 17.33
N GLY A 208 3.84 -3.07 16.52
CA GLY A 208 3.89 -2.82 15.08
C GLY A 208 3.72 -1.33 14.68
N SER A 209 4.76 -0.66 14.25
CA SER A 209 4.84 0.55 13.41
C SER A 209 4.07 0.47 12.07
N THR A 210 3.05 -0.38 11.91
CA THR A 210 2.37 -0.54 10.62
C THR A 210 0.85 -0.46 10.67
N GLY A 211 0.28 0.74 10.78
CA GLY A 211 -1.17 0.92 10.77
C GLY A 211 -1.61 2.38 10.80
N LEU A 212 -2.87 2.59 11.17
CA LEU A 212 -3.49 3.91 11.34
C LEU A 212 -2.79 4.71 12.43
N TYR A 213 -2.87 6.04 12.43
CA TYR A 213 -2.18 6.83 13.45
C TYR A 213 -0.68 6.52 13.49
N LEU A 214 0.00 6.44 12.35
CA LEU A 214 1.46 6.41 12.24
C LEU A 214 1.87 7.14 10.96
N LEU A 215 3.06 7.74 10.91
CA LEU A 215 3.57 8.47 9.74
C LEU A 215 4.67 7.72 8.98
N PHE A 216 4.86 6.42 9.26
CA PHE A 216 5.81 5.60 8.52
C PHE A 216 5.30 5.34 7.10
N ALA A 217 6.15 5.42 6.07
CA ALA A 217 5.74 5.04 4.71
C ALA A 217 5.49 3.53 4.54
N ASP A 218 5.92 2.72 5.51
CA ASP A 218 5.83 1.26 5.57
C ASP A 218 4.38 0.75 5.35
N PRO A 219 3.36 1.13 6.15
CA PRO A 219 1.95 0.85 5.89
C PRO A 219 1.47 1.14 4.48
N VAL A 220 1.79 2.33 3.97
CA VAL A 220 1.34 2.77 2.66
C VAL A 220 1.92 1.85 1.59
N LEU A 221 3.19 1.49 1.71
CA LEU A 221 3.87 0.59 0.78
C LEU A 221 3.23 -0.81 0.75
N GLY A 222 3.00 -1.40 1.93
CA GLY A 222 2.34 -2.71 2.07
C GLY A 222 0.91 -2.70 1.54
N ALA A 223 0.12 -1.71 1.95
CA ALA A 223 -1.26 -1.55 1.53
C ALA A 223 -1.38 -1.33 0.01
N TRP A 224 -0.49 -0.54 -0.60
CA TRP A 224 -0.52 -0.30 -2.05
C TRP A 224 -0.18 -1.54 -2.86
N LEU A 225 0.82 -2.34 -2.45
CA LEU A 225 1.12 -3.61 -3.12
C LEU A 225 -0.09 -4.54 -3.06
N GLY A 226 -0.65 -4.72 -1.86
CA GLY A 226 -1.84 -5.55 -1.68
C GLY A 226 -3.03 -5.05 -2.51
N ALA A 227 -3.28 -3.74 -2.51
CA ALA A 227 -4.36 -3.12 -3.26
C ALA A 227 -4.18 -3.23 -4.77
N ALA A 228 -2.94 -3.11 -5.29
CA ALA A 228 -2.66 -3.29 -6.71
C ALA A 228 -3.01 -4.72 -7.19
N VAL A 229 -2.66 -5.73 -6.38
CA VAL A 229 -3.00 -7.14 -6.62
C VAL A 229 -4.51 -7.36 -6.47
N ALA A 230 -5.12 -6.88 -5.38
CA ALA A 230 -6.57 -6.96 -5.14
C ALA A 230 -7.39 -6.33 -6.26
N LEU A 231 -6.93 -5.20 -6.81
CA LEU A 231 -7.56 -4.54 -7.95
C LEU A 231 -7.65 -5.47 -9.16
N ARG A 232 -6.57 -6.19 -9.49
CA ARG A 232 -6.54 -7.10 -10.65
C ARG A 232 -7.43 -8.33 -10.41
N ILE A 233 -7.54 -8.76 -9.16
CA ILE A 233 -8.43 -9.87 -8.77
C ILE A 233 -9.89 -9.50 -9.08
N GLY A 234 -10.31 -8.29 -8.71
CA GLY A 234 -11.67 -7.81 -8.96
C GLY A 234 -11.93 -7.38 -10.40
N ARG A 235 -10.98 -6.70 -11.05
CA ARG A 235 -11.14 -6.27 -12.45
C ARG A 235 -10.83 -7.40 -13.41
N ARG A 236 -11.79 -7.75 -14.27
CA ARG A 236 -11.64 -8.86 -15.24
C ARG A 236 -11.39 -8.41 -16.67
N GLU A 237 -11.47 -7.11 -16.90
CA GLU A 237 -11.32 -6.53 -18.22
C GLU A 237 -9.86 -6.54 -18.67
N TYR A 238 -9.62 -7.09 -19.86
CA TYR A 238 -8.35 -7.04 -20.57
C TYR A 238 -8.42 -5.93 -21.62
N SER A 239 -8.14 -4.68 -21.22
CA SER A 239 -8.18 -3.52 -22.11
C SER A 239 -7.02 -2.57 -21.82
N ALA A 240 -6.73 -1.67 -22.76
CA ALA A 240 -5.69 -0.67 -22.58
C ALA A 240 -5.98 0.23 -21.36
N ARG A 241 -7.25 0.54 -21.09
CA ARG A 241 -7.66 1.29 -19.88
C ARG A 241 -7.32 0.55 -18.59
N SER A 242 -7.50 -0.76 -18.57
CA SER A 242 -7.13 -1.62 -17.44
C SER A 242 -5.62 -1.58 -17.18
N VAL A 243 -4.81 -1.60 -18.25
CA VAL A 243 -3.34 -1.50 -18.16
C VAL A 243 -2.90 -0.09 -17.74
N LEU A 244 -3.42 0.96 -18.39
CA LEU A 244 -3.07 2.36 -18.10
C LEU A 244 -3.44 2.79 -16.67
N TYR A 245 -4.45 2.17 -16.06
CA TYR A 245 -4.77 2.39 -14.65
C TYR A 245 -3.55 2.13 -13.74
N TYR A 246 -2.76 1.09 -14.04
CA TYR A 246 -1.64 0.70 -13.19
C TYR A 246 -0.41 1.61 -13.35
N ALA A 247 -0.35 2.46 -14.37
CA ALA A 247 0.81 3.33 -14.58
C ALA A 247 1.12 4.23 -13.36
N PRO A 248 0.19 5.06 -12.85
CA PRO A 248 0.48 5.85 -11.64
C PRO A 248 0.61 4.99 -10.38
N VAL A 249 -0.09 3.86 -10.27
CA VAL A 249 0.01 2.96 -9.10
C VAL A 249 1.42 2.38 -8.97
N LEU A 250 1.99 1.90 -10.08
CA LEU A 250 3.34 1.32 -10.11
C LEU A 250 4.43 2.40 -10.03
N PHE A 251 4.20 3.58 -10.60
CA PHE A 251 5.12 4.72 -10.49
C PHE A 251 5.21 5.25 -9.06
N ALA A 252 4.09 5.28 -8.32
CA ALA A 252 4.04 5.82 -6.96
C ALA A 252 4.78 4.93 -5.93
N LEU A 253 4.80 3.61 -6.11
CA LEU A 253 5.38 2.67 -5.15
C LEU A 253 6.87 2.97 -4.81
N PRO A 254 7.79 3.12 -5.78
CA PRO A 254 9.16 3.57 -5.50
C PRO A 254 9.25 4.97 -4.87
N LEU A 255 8.25 5.83 -5.11
CA LEU A 255 8.20 7.16 -4.51
C LEU A 255 7.76 7.13 -3.05
N PHE A 256 7.12 6.07 -2.55
CA PHE A 256 6.77 6.01 -1.13
C PHE A 256 7.95 5.65 -0.25
N LYS A 257 8.80 4.72 -0.71
CA LYS A 257 10.00 4.29 0.02
C LYS A 257 10.94 3.52 -0.91
N LYS A 258 12.23 3.46 -0.59
CA LYS A 258 13.25 2.73 -1.38
C LYS A 258 12.89 1.27 -1.72
N PRO A 259 12.37 0.42 -0.80
CA PRO A 259 11.95 -0.94 -1.15
C PRO A 259 10.76 -0.99 -2.13
N GLY A 260 10.12 0.16 -2.40
CA GLY A 260 8.95 0.23 -3.27
C GLY A 260 9.19 -0.16 -4.71
N LEU A 261 10.44 -0.12 -5.21
CA LEU A 261 10.78 -0.72 -6.50
C LEU A 261 10.49 -2.22 -6.53
N LEU A 262 10.92 -2.96 -5.50
CA LEU A 262 10.65 -4.39 -5.40
C LEU A 262 9.13 -4.65 -5.35
N PHE A 263 8.40 -3.87 -4.56
CA PHE A 263 6.95 -4.01 -4.42
C PHE A 263 6.24 -3.73 -5.76
N ALA A 264 6.68 -2.71 -6.50
CA ALA A 264 6.13 -2.42 -7.83
C ALA A 264 6.43 -3.54 -8.84
N VAL A 265 7.62 -4.12 -8.81
CA VAL A 265 7.99 -5.26 -9.67
C VAL A 265 7.15 -6.48 -9.35
N ILE A 266 6.88 -6.77 -8.06
CA ILE A 266 6.00 -7.87 -7.64
C ILE A 266 4.57 -7.64 -8.16
N ALA A 267 4.02 -6.44 -7.96
CA ALA A 267 2.69 -6.09 -8.47
C ALA A 267 2.61 -6.21 -10.00
N TRP A 268 3.60 -5.65 -10.70
CA TRP A 268 3.72 -5.75 -12.15
C TRP A 268 3.80 -7.21 -12.62
N ALA A 269 4.63 -8.04 -11.98
CA ALA A 269 4.81 -9.44 -12.36
C ALA A 269 3.49 -10.19 -12.31
N PHE A 270 2.68 -9.98 -11.27
CA PHE A 270 1.34 -10.57 -11.19
C PHE A 270 0.42 -10.07 -12.32
N ILE A 271 0.36 -8.75 -12.56
CA ILE A 271 -0.48 -8.16 -13.60
C ILE A 271 -0.09 -8.70 -14.98
N PHE A 272 1.20 -8.69 -15.29
CA PHE A 272 1.75 -9.18 -16.55
C PHE A 272 1.48 -10.67 -16.74
N LEU A 273 1.75 -11.50 -15.72
CA LEU A 273 1.50 -12.94 -15.79
C LEU A 273 0.01 -13.25 -15.96
N ASP A 274 -0.90 -12.50 -15.32
CA ASP A 274 -2.33 -12.70 -15.54
C ASP A 274 -2.75 -12.35 -16.98
N PHE A 275 -2.21 -11.28 -17.57
CA PHE A 275 -2.41 -10.97 -18.99
C PHE A 275 -1.82 -12.05 -19.90
N LEU A 276 -0.60 -12.51 -19.61
CA LEU A 276 0.07 -13.56 -20.38
C LEU A 276 -0.71 -14.87 -20.34
N LEU A 277 -1.13 -15.32 -19.15
CA LEU A 277 -1.93 -16.53 -18.99
C LEU A 277 -3.27 -16.43 -19.72
N ALA A 278 -3.91 -15.26 -19.70
CA ALA A 278 -5.14 -15.03 -20.46
C ALA A 278 -4.90 -15.11 -21.98
N ALA A 279 -3.80 -14.55 -22.48
CA ALA A 279 -3.43 -14.66 -23.90
C ALA A 279 -3.08 -16.10 -24.31
N LEU A 280 -2.38 -16.85 -23.45
CA LEU A 280 -2.07 -18.25 -23.71
C LEU A 280 -3.33 -19.12 -23.75
N ARG A 281 -4.31 -18.87 -22.87
CA ARG A 281 -5.62 -19.54 -22.92
C ARG A 281 -6.40 -19.19 -24.18
N ARG A 282 -6.33 -17.92 -24.63
CA ARG A 282 -6.94 -17.48 -25.90
C ARG A 282 -6.43 -18.28 -27.09
N ARG A 283 -5.13 -18.58 -27.16
CA ARG A 283 -4.54 -19.37 -28.26
C ARG A 283 -5.12 -20.78 -28.37
N ARG A 284 -5.58 -21.37 -27.26
CA ARG A 284 -6.18 -22.70 -27.21
C ARG A 284 -7.64 -22.74 -27.68
N LEU A 285 -8.27 -21.57 -27.91
CA LEU A 285 -9.64 -21.49 -28.42
C LEU A 285 -9.66 -21.58 -29.94
N ALA A 286 -10.75 -22.12 -30.48
CA ALA A 286 -11.05 -22.13 -31.91
C ALA A 286 -11.00 -20.70 -32.50
N PRO A 287 -10.55 -20.50 -33.75
CA PRO A 287 -10.37 -19.19 -34.36
C PRO A 287 -11.59 -18.25 -34.22
N GLU A 288 -12.82 -18.75 -34.41
CA GLU A 288 -14.04 -17.95 -34.24
C GLU A 288 -14.23 -17.39 -32.83
N ASN A 289 -13.71 -18.08 -31.81
CA ASN A 289 -13.81 -17.70 -30.40
C ASN A 289 -12.64 -16.82 -29.91
N ARG A 290 -11.57 -16.67 -30.72
CA ARG A 290 -10.39 -15.86 -30.37
C ARG A 290 -10.66 -14.37 -30.41
N ALA A 291 -11.51 -13.88 -31.31
CA ALA A 291 -11.80 -12.43 -31.41
C ALA A 291 -12.49 -11.89 -30.15
N ARG A 292 -13.19 -12.75 -29.39
CA ARG A 292 -14.03 -12.38 -28.24
C ARG A 292 -13.40 -12.65 -26.87
N SER A 293 -12.15 -13.13 -26.78
CA SER A 293 -11.58 -13.62 -25.52
C SER A 293 -10.09 -13.27 -25.33
N GLY A 294 -9.74 -12.63 -24.22
CA GLY A 294 -8.36 -12.40 -23.76
C GLY A 294 -7.58 -11.27 -24.46
N PRO A 295 -6.42 -10.86 -23.91
CA PRO A 295 -5.60 -9.79 -24.47
C PRO A 295 -4.92 -10.22 -25.78
N GLY A 296 -4.71 -9.26 -26.69
CA GLY A 296 -3.87 -9.43 -27.88
C GLY A 296 -2.41 -9.07 -27.63
N LEU A 297 -1.55 -9.25 -28.63
CA LEU A 297 -0.11 -8.99 -28.52
C LEU A 297 0.19 -7.53 -28.13
N ALA A 298 -0.54 -6.56 -28.71
CA ALA A 298 -0.38 -5.14 -28.35
C ALA A 298 -0.68 -4.86 -26.87
N LEU A 299 -1.70 -5.52 -26.29
CA LEU A 299 -2.02 -5.38 -24.87
C LEU A 299 -0.97 -6.05 -23.98
N LEU A 300 -0.38 -7.17 -24.42
CA LEU A 300 0.74 -7.79 -23.72
C LEU A 300 1.98 -6.91 -23.75
N ALA A 301 2.30 -6.31 -24.90
CA ALA A 301 3.39 -5.36 -25.04
C ALA A 301 3.17 -4.14 -24.13
N LEU A 302 1.97 -3.57 -24.12
CA LEU A 302 1.62 -2.46 -23.22
C LEU A 302 1.75 -2.86 -21.74
N ALA A 303 1.30 -4.06 -21.36
CA ALA A 303 1.46 -4.57 -20.00
C ALA A 303 2.95 -4.83 -19.65
N GLY A 304 3.77 -5.23 -20.61
CA GLY A 304 5.22 -5.34 -20.46
C GLY A 304 5.87 -3.97 -20.25
N LEU A 305 5.50 -2.98 -21.06
CA LEU A 305 6.00 -1.60 -20.97
C LEU A 305 5.65 -0.92 -19.64
N LEU A 306 4.60 -1.36 -18.92
CA LEU A 306 4.33 -0.86 -17.56
C LEU A 306 5.49 -1.06 -16.59
N LEU A 307 6.40 -2.02 -16.84
CA LEU A 307 7.59 -2.20 -16.01
C LEU A 307 8.46 -0.95 -15.98
N LEU A 308 8.44 -0.13 -17.04
CA LEU A 308 9.23 1.10 -17.11
C LEU A 308 8.79 2.14 -16.09
N ALA A 309 7.52 2.14 -15.65
CA ALA A 309 6.99 3.13 -14.72
C ALA A 309 7.74 3.16 -13.37
N PRO A 310 7.90 2.04 -12.64
CA PRO A 310 8.63 2.05 -11.38
C PRO A 310 10.13 2.35 -11.53
N PHE A 311 10.77 1.90 -12.61
CA PHE A 311 12.17 2.25 -12.88
C PHE A 311 12.34 3.75 -13.18
N ALA A 312 11.42 4.32 -13.97
CA ALA A 312 11.42 5.75 -14.25
C ALA A 312 11.26 6.58 -12.97
N ALA A 313 10.38 6.17 -12.06
CA ALA A 313 10.21 6.83 -10.76
C ALA A 313 11.50 6.79 -9.92
N GLN A 314 12.07 5.60 -9.75
CA GLN A 314 13.29 5.39 -8.98
C GLN A 314 14.46 6.20 -9.58
N GLU A 315 14.73 6.05 -10.87
CA GLU A 315 15.87 6.71 -11.51
C GLU A 315 15.72 8.24 -11.55
N SER A 316 14.50 8.74 -11.72
CA SER A 316 14.24 10.19 -11.65
C SER A 316 14.56 10.74 -10.26
N TRP A 317 14.15 10.04 -9.20
CA TRP A 317 14.46 10.44 -7.82
C TRP A 317 15.95 10.32 -7.52
N GLN A 318 16.59 9.21 -7.90
CA GLN A 318 18.04 9.04 -7.70
C GLN A 318 18.85 10.07 -8.49
N GLY A 319 18.40 10.43 -9.70
CA GLY A 319 18.97 11.53 -10.47
C GLY A 319 18.87 12.87 -9.76
N ARG A 320 17.75 13.16 -9.10
CA ARG A 320 17.59 14.36 -8.26
C ARG A 320 18.48 14.32 -7.03
N VAL A 321 18.53 13.20 -6.30
CA VAL A 321 19.41 12.98 -5.13
C VAL A 321 20.87 13.28 -5.51
N ARG A 322 21.34 12.77 -6.67
CA ARG A 322 22.69 13.04 -7.18
C ARG A 322 22.92 14.52 -7.52
N ARG A 323 21.97 15.16 -8.21
CA ARG A 323 22.11 16.58 -8.61
C ARG A 323 22.02 17.55 -7.45
N ALA A 324 21.26 17.19 -6.42
CA ALA A 324 21.12 17.96 -5.19
C ALA A 324 22.19 17.61 -4.16
N ASP A 325 23.13 16.73 -4.49
CA ASP A 325 24.22 16.25 -3.63
C ASP A 325 23.73 15.80 -2.23
N LEU A 326 22.63 15.04 -2.24
CA LEU A 326 22.00 14.53 -1.02
C LEU A 326 22.70 13.24 -0.54
N ASN A 327 22.98 13.17 0.77
CA ASN A 327 23.53 12.00 1.45
C ASN A 327 22.64 10.77 1.29
N ARG A 328 23.29 9.63 1.01
CA ARG A 328 22.58 8.35 0.86
C ARG A 328 22.44 7.66 2.22
N THR A 329 21.22 7.40 2.66
CA THR A 329 20.98 6.82 4.00
C THR A 329 21.44 5.36 4.12
N PHE A 330 21.51 4.60 3.01
CA PHE A 330 21.87 3.18 3.04
C PHE A 330 22.66 2.75 1.79
N PRO A 331 23.98 3.02 1.73
CA PRO A 331 24.80 2.53 0.64
C PRO A 331 25.05 1.02 0.80
N VAL A 332 24.44 0.21 -0.07
CA VAL A 332 24.75 -1.23 -0.14
C VAL A 332 25.89 -1.42 -1.13
N ALA A 333 27.09 -1.69 -0.62
CA ALA A 333 28.24 -2.06 -1.42
C ALA A 333 28.80 -3.40 -0.92
N VAL A 334 28.23 -4.51 -1.41
CA VAL A 334 28.60 -5.86 -1.02
C VAL A 334 28.92 -6.67 -2.27
N SER A 335 30.12 -7.27 -2.32
CA SER A 335 30.49 -8.17 -3.41
C SER A 335 29.79 -9.52 -3.29
N ALA A 336 29.51 -10.18 -4.42
CA ALA A 336 28.86 -11.49 -4.44
C ALA A 336 29.65 -12.54 -3.62
N GLY A 337 30.99 -12.49 -3.66
CA GLY A 337 31.85 -13.37 -2.86
C GLY A 337 31.72 -13.14 -1.35
N ARG A 338 31.65 -11.88 -0.90
CA ARG A 338 31.42 -11.55 0.51
C ARG A 338 30.04 -12.03 0.97
N LEU A 339 29.03 -11.80 0.15
CA LEU A 339 27.68 -12.29 0.39
C LEU A 339 27.66 -13.81 0.56
N TRP A 340 28.28 -14.54 -0.38
CA TRP A 340 28.36 -15.99 -0.33
C TRP A 340 29.05 -16.52 0.93
N ASN A 341 30.15 -15.87 1.35
CA ASN A 341 30.89 -16.27 2.54
C ASN A 341 30.07 -16.11 3.83
N SER A 342 29.26 -15.07 3.95
CA SER A 342 28.43 -14.86 5.14
C SER A 342 27.35 -15.94 5.35
N PHE A 343 27.06 -16.77 4.35
CA PHE A 343 26.15 -17.92 4.46
C PHE A 343 26.83 -19.26 4.69
N ARG A 344 28.17 -19.32 4.75
CA ARG A 344 28.93 -20.57 4.98
C ARG A 344 29.58 -20.53 6.35
N ASP A 345 29.26 -21.48 7.23
CA ASP A 345 29.72 -21.42 8.62
C ASP A 345 31.25 -21.44 8.77
N ALA A 346 31.95 -22.10 7.85
CA ALA A 346 33.41 -22.13 7.80
C ALA A 346 34.05 -20.76 7.51
N THR A 347 33.34 -19.84 6.86
CA THR A 347 33.89 -18.53 6.43
C THR A 347 33.08 -17.33 6.93
N ALA A 348 31.91 -17.56 7.53
CA ALA A 348 31.06 -16.53 8.09
C ALA A 348 31.67 -15.94 9.36
N SER A 349 31.66 -14.61 9.46
CA SER A 349 32.04 -13.93 10.70
C SER A 349 31.09 -14.30 11.84
N GLU A 350 31.52 -14.07 13.09
CA GLU A 350 30.64 -14.26 14.26
C GLU A 350 29.39 -13.38 14.16
N ARG A 351 29.54 -12.13 13.71
CA ARG A 351 28.42 -11.22 13.45
C ARG A 351 27.45 -11.80 12.42
N ASP A 352 27.93 -12.39 11.33
CA ASP A 352 27.07 -12.97 10.30
C ASP A 352 26.28 -14.16 10.84
N ARG A 353 26.95 -15.03 11.62
CA ARG A 353 26.30 -16.16 12.30
C ARG A 353 25.24 -15.69 13.28
N SER A 354 25.58 -14.79 14.20
CA SER A 354 24.65 -14.27 15.21
C SER A 354 23.45 -13.56 14.57
N THR A 355 23.67 -12.78 13.50
CA THR A 355 22.60 -12.05 12.80
C THR A 355 21.67 -13.01 12.06
N ARG A 356 22.21 -14.02 11.35
CA ARG A 356 21.39 -15.05 10.67
C ARG A 356 20.57 -15.84 11.67
N GLU A 357 21.18 -16.29 12.76
CA GLU A 357 20.51 -17.02 13.83
C GLU A 357 19.42 -16.18 14.50
N ALA A 358 19.73 -14.92 14.85
CA ALA A 358 18.74 -14.01 15.39
C ALA A 358 17.56 -13.84 14.43
N PHE A 359 17.83 -13.62 13.13
CA PHE A 359 16.80 -13.40 12.12
C PHE A 359 15.90 -14.63 11.94
N LEU A 360 16.50 -15.83 11.87
CA LEU A 360 15.76 -17.09 11.80
C LEU A 360 14.96 -17.35 13.07
N ASN A 361 15.57 -17.15 14.25
CA ASN A 361 14.90 -17.32 15.53
C ASN A 361 13.72 -16.36 15.66
N MET A 362 13.87 -15.11 15.25
CA MET A 362 12.78 -14.13 15.28
C MET A 362 11.64 -14.54 14.33
N TYR A 363 11.96 -15.05 13.15
CA TYR A 363 10.94 -15.44 12.18
C TYR A 363 10.22 -16.73 12.58
N LEU A 364 10.95 -17.71 13.13
CA LEU A 364 10.45 -19.07 13.38
C LEU A 364 10.02 -19.32 14.83
N LYS A 365 10.61 -18.66 15.83
CA LYS A 365 10.34 -18.94 17.24
C LYS A 365 9.22 -18.05 17.77
N PRO A 366 8.13 -18.66 18.29
CA PRO A 366 6.98 -17.93 18.80
C PRO A 366 7.25 -17.02 20.02
N GLY A 367 8.34 -17.25 20.76
CA GLY A 367 8.60 -16.56 22.04
C GLY A 367 9.39 -15.24 21.98
N MET A 368 9.99 -14.86 20.85
CA MET A 368 10.82 -13.63 20.82
C MET A 368 9.98 -12.34 20.91
N PHE A 369 8.67 -12.44 20.62
CA PHE A 369 7.67 -11.37 20.79
C PHE A 369 6.73 -11.61 21.98
N ALA A 370 7.05 -12.56 22.88
CA ALA A 370 6.26 -12.76 24.11
C ALA A 370 6.21 -11.49 24.98
N PHE A 371 7.22 -10.61 24.89
CA PHE A 371 7.22 -9.28 25.51
C PHE A 371 6.09 -8.36 24.98
N TRP A 372 5.53 -8.67 23.81
CA TRP A 372 4.44 -7.94 23.13
C TRP A 372 3.17 -8.79 22.95
N GLY A 373 3.05 -9.92 23.67
CA GLY A 373 1.83 -10.74 23.73
C GLY A 373 1.56 -11.66 22.53
N ASN A 374 2.53 -11.86 21.62
CA ASN A 374 2.29 -12.64 20.39
C ASN A 374 3.03 -13.99 20.42
N GLU A 375 2.30 -15.07 20.72
CA GLU A 375 2.82 -16.44 20.79
C GLU A 375 2.93 -17.16 19.43
N LEU A 376 2.67 -16.50 18.31
CA LEU A 376 2.79 -17.13 16.99
C LEU A 376 4.06 -16.73 16.22
N GLY A 377 4.76 -15.67 16.67
CA GLY A 377 5.86 -15.05 15.93
C GLY A 377 5.44 -14.54 14.54
N MET A 378 6.35 -13.85 13.84
CA MET A 378 6.04 -13.31 12.50
C MET A 378 5.84 -14.40 11.44
N GLY A 379 6.48 -15.56 11.61
CA GLY A 379 6.28 -16.75 10.78
C GLY A 379 4.87 -17.35 10.93
N GLY A 380 4.27 -17.29 12.13
CA GLY A 380 2.90 -17.76 12.34
C GLY A 380 1.86 -16.96 11.56
N PHE A 381 2.02 -15.64 11.47
CA PHE A 381 1.19 -14.81 10.59
C PHE A 381 1.33 -15.21 9.12
N THR A 382 2.56 -15.41 8.66
CA THR A 382 2.83 -15.85 7.28
C THR A 382 2.22 -17.23 7.02
N ALA A 383 2.29 -18.15 7.98
CA ALA A 383 1.67 -19.46 7.91
C ALA A 383 0.14 -19.36 7.84
N ALA A 384 -0.48 -18.51 8.67
CA ALA A 384 -1.92 -18.25 8.61
C ALA A 384 -2.35 -17.67 7.25
N ALA A 385 -1.57 -16.73 6.71
CA ALA A 385 -1.80 -16.20 5.36
C ALA A 385 -1.63 -17.27 4.27
N ALA A 386 -0.66 -18.18 4.40
CA ALA A 386 -0.46 -19.31 3.48
C ALA A 386 -1.61 -20.32 3.55
N LEU A 387 -2.11 -20.63 4.75
CA LEU A 387 -3.29 -21.48 4.95
C LEU A 387 -4.56 -20.82 4.36
N ALA A 388 -4.74 -19.52 4.56
CA ALA A 388 -5.84 -18.77 3.95
C ALA A 388 -5.72 -18.78 2.42
N ALA A 389 -4.53 -18.58 1.86
CA ALA A 389 -4.26 -18.67 0.43
C ALA A 389 -4.57 -20.07 -0.12
N LEU A 390 -4.16 -21.12 0.58
CA LEU A 390 -4.50 -22.50 0.24
C LEU A 390 -6.02 -22.71 0.25
N GLY A 391 -6.71 -22.24 1.29
CA GLY A 391 -8.17 -22.27 1.40
C GLY A 391 -8.85 -21.59 0.21
N VAL A 392 -8.38 -20.40 -0.20
CA VAL A 392 -8.86 -19.69 -1.40
C VAL A 392 -8.66 -20.52 -2.67
N VAL A 393 -7.47 -21.09 -2.86
CA VAL A 393 -7.15 -21.92 -4.03
C VAL A 393 -8.02 -23.18 -4.09
N LEU A 394 -8.24 -23.83 -2.95
CA LEU A 394 -9.10 -25.00 -2.82
C LEU A 394 -10.58 -24.64 -3.08
N ALA A 395 -11.06 -23.51 -2.54
CA ALA A 395 -12.42 -23.02 -2.77
C ALA A 395 -12.69 -22.64 -4.25
N LEU A 396 -11.62 -22.41 -5.02
CA LEU A 396 -11.65 -22.17 -6.47
C LEU A 396 -11.45 -23.44 -7.30
N ARG A 397 -11.45 -24.64 -6.72
CA ARG A 397 -11.36 -25.88 -7.50
C ARG A 397 -12.44 -25.92 -8.59
N GLY A 398 -12.03 -26.20 -9.83
CA GLY A 398 -12.90 -26.16 -11.01
C GLY A 398 -13.25 -24.76 -11.56
N SER A 399 -12.92 -23.68 -10.84
CA SER A 399 -13.16 -22.31 -11.30
C SER A 399 -12.09 -21.84 -12.29
N ARG A 400 -12.51 -21.06 -13.30
CA ARG A 400 -11.61 -20.37 -14.25
C ARG A 400 -10.66 -19.37 -13.56
N GLU A 401 -10.95 -18.99 -12.32
CA GLU A 401 -10.15 -18.06 -11.51
C GLU A 401 -9.02 -18.75 -10.74
N ARG A 402 -9.05 -20.07 -10.59
CA ARG A 402 -8.04 -20.81 -9.82
C ARG A 402 -6.61 -20.49 -10.27
N PRO A 403 -6.27 -20.47 -11.57
CA PRO A 403 -4.89 -20.22 -11.94
C PRO A 403 -4.49 -18.76 -11.75
N ARG A 404 -5.45 -17.81 -11.75
CA ARG A 404 -5.17 -16.43 -11.35
C ARG A 404 -4.82 -16.36 -9.86
N ALA A 405 -5.57 -17.07 -9.01
CA ALA A 405 -5.26 -17.19 -7.59
C ALA A 405 -3.91 -17.85 -7.32
N LEU A 406 -3.62 -18.96 -7.99
CA LEU A 406 -2.30 -19.59 -7.92
C LEU A 406 -1.19 -18.60 -8.32
N THR A 407 -1.36 -17.88 -9.43
CA THR A 407 -0.37 -16.89 -9.89
C THR A 407 -0.19 -15.77 -8.87
N ALA A 408 -1.28 -15.20 -8.34
CA ALA A 408 -1.23 -14.15 -7.32
C ALA A 408 -0.46 -14.60 -6.08
N PHE A 409 -0.79 -15.77 -5.54
CA PHE A 409 -0.15 -16.30 -4.34
C PHE A 409 1.30 -16.73 -4.61
N THR A 410 1.59 -17.36 -5.73
CA THR A 410 2.98 -17.71 -6.09
C THR A 410 3.84 -16.46 -6.21
N VAL A 411 3.37 -15.43 -6.90
CA VAL A 411 4.13 -14.17 -7.07
C VAL A 411 4.33 -13.47 -5.72
N ILE A 412 3.29 -13.37 -4.89
CA ILE A 412 3.42 -12.67 -3.60
C ILE A 412 4.25 -13.45 -2.57
N PHE A 413 4.23 -14.78 -2.56
CA PHE A 413 5.10 -15.57 -1.68
C PHE A 413 6.54 -15.63 -2.18
N ALA A 414 6.76 -15.69 -3.50
CA ALA A 414 8.10 -15.54 -4.06
C ALA A 414 8.68 -14.15 -3.74
N GLY A 415 7.86 -13.10 -3.87
CA GLY A 415 8.21 -11.75 -3.47
C GLY A 415 8.54 -11.62 -1.99
N LEU A 416 7.82 -12.33 -1.10
CA LEU A 416 8.12 -12.38 0.33
C LEU A 416 9.51 -12.97 0.58
N ALA A 417 9.82 -14.10 -0.06
CA ALA A 417 11.13 -14.73 0.09
C ALA A 417 12.27 -13.80 -0.36
N ILE A 418 12.09 -13.11 -1.51
CA ILE A 418 13.05 -12.12 -2.01
C ILE A 418 13.18 -10.94 -1.03
N TYR A 419 12.06 -10.44 -0.50
CA TYR A 419 12.05 -9.33 0.45
C TYR A 419 12.73 -9.68 1.78
N LEU A 420 12.43 -10.85 2.36
CA LEU A 420 13.06 -11.33 3.59
C LEU A 420 14.57 -11.54 3.40
N PHE A 421 14.97 -12.09 2.26
CA PHE A 421 16.38 -12.23 1.92
C PHE A 421 17.06 -10.86 1.82
N GLY A 422 16.47 -9.92 1.09
CA GLY A 422 16.98 -8.55 1.00
C GLY A 422 17.07 -7.86 2.37
N LEU A 423 16.08 -8.07 3.24
CA LEU A 423 16.09 -7.54 4.60
C LEU A 423 17.22 -8.13 5.44
N LEU A 424 17.44 -9.45 5.36
CA LEU A 424 18.58 -10.10 6.03
C LEU A 424 19.91 -9.51 5.55
N VAL A 425 20.07 -9.30 4.24
CA VAL A 425 21.26 -8.65 3.67
C VAL A 425 21.47 -7.24 4.25
N MET A 426 20.40 -6.47 4.48
CA MET A 426 20.51 -5.16 5.13
C MET A 426 21.04 -5.27 6.57
N TYR A 427 20.61 -6.27 7.36
CA TYR A 427 21.13 -6.48 8.72
C TYR A 427 22.57 -6.96 8.75
N LEU A 428 22.97 -7.76 7.77
CA LEU A 428 24.35 -8.23 7.66
C LEU A 428 25.32 -7.09 7.34
N TYR A 429 24.94 -6.15 6.46
CA TYR A 429 25.93 -5.22 5.88
C TYR A 429 25.65 -3.73 6.05
N VAL A 430 24.42 -3.34 6.39
CA VAL A 430 24.02 -1.93 6.40
C VAL A 430 23.75 -1.43 7.82
N PHE A 431 22.99 -2.18 8.61
CA PHE A 431 22.72 -1.80 9.99
C PHE A 431 23.98 -1.89 10.87
N SER A 432 24.01 -1.11 11.95
CA SER A 432 25.11 -1.17 12.92
C SER A 432 25.14 -2.52 13.64
N ASP A 433 26.28 -2.89 14.24
CA ASP A 433 26.43 -4.16 14.97
C ASP A 433 25.37 -4.35 16.05
N ASN A 434 25.05 -3.29 16.78
CA ASN A 434 24.03 -3.31 17.83
C ASN A 434 22.64 -3.54 17.24
N GLU A 435 22.27 -2.78 16.21
CA GLU A 435 20.98 -2.93 15.53
C GLU A 435 20.82 -4.29 14.85
N ALA A 436 21.90 -4.86 14.32
CA ALA A 436 21.91 -6.17 13.68
C ALA A 436 21.70 -7.32 14.67
N LYS A 437 22.35 -7.25 15.84
CA LYS A 437 22.21 -8.29 16.88
C LYS A 437 20.83 -8.31 17.51
N ILE A 438 20.22 -7.15 17.74
CA ILE A 438 18.87 -7.04 18.32
C ILE A 438 17.76 -6.99 17.27
N LEU A 439 18.12 -7.00 15.98
CA LEU A 439 17.22 -6.83 14.85
C LEU A 439 16.29 -5.60 14.99
N SER A 440 16.88 -4.43 15.24
CA SER A 440 16.11 -3.21 15.50
C SER A 440 15.12 -2.92 14.36
N ALA A 441 13.85 -2.69 14.70
CA ALA A 441 12.74 -2.39 13.78
C ALA A 441 12.42 -3.46 12.72
N VAL A 442 12.99 -4.67 12.81
CA VAL A 442 12.77 -5.78 11.86
C VAL A 442 11.30 -6.14 11.68
N TRP A 443 10.56 -6.09 12.77
CA TRP A 443 9.15 -6.42 12.81
C TRP A 443 8.36 -5.43 11.96
N ARG A 444 8.76 -4.15 11.88
CA ARG A 444 8.10 -3.11 11.05
C ARG A 444 8.22 -3.49 9.59
N TYR A 445 9.42 -3.89 9.21
CA TYR A 445 9.73 -4.27 7.84
C TYR A 445 8.95 -5.53 7.44
N ILE A 446 8.86 -6.54 8.30
CA ILE A 446 8.09 -7.76 7.98
C ILE A 446 6.58 -7.46 7.97
N SER A 447 6.08 -6.69 8.94
CA SER A 447 4.66 -6.30 8.99
C SER A 447 4.21 -5.55 7.74
N THR A 448 5.12 -4.79 7.10
CA THR A 448 4.85 -4.13 5.81
C THR A 448 4.42 -5.13 4.73
N TYR A 449 5.13 -6.25 4.62
CA TYR A 449 4.80 -7.28 3.62
C TYR A 449 3.59 -8.11 4.04
N ASN A 450 3.46 -8.39 5.34
CA ASN A 450 2.29 -9.06 5.92
C ASN A 450 0.99 -8.28 5.68
N LEU A 451 1.05 -6.94 5.75
CA LEU A 451 -0.07 -6.08 5.37
C LEU A 451 -0.48 -6.29 3.90
N ALA A 452 0.50 -6.39 2.99
CA ALA A 452 0.22 -6.69 1.59
C ALA A 452 -0.48 -8.04 1.42
N LEU A 453 0.02 -9.10 2.09
CA LEU A 453 -0.58 -10.43 2.09
C LEU A 453 -2.02 -10.40 2.62
N GLY A 454 -2.26 -9.74 3.76
CA GLY A 454 -3.58 -9.59 4.35
C GLY A 454 -4.56 -8.89 3.42
N VAL A 455 -4.15 -7.80 2.77
CA VAL A 455 -4.97 -7.10 1.77
C VAL A 455 -5.28 -7.98 0.56
N VAL A 456 -4.36 -8.83 0.10
CA VAL A 456 -4.64 -9.78 -1.00
C VAL A 456 -5.64 -10.85 -0.58
N VAL A 457 -5.49 -11.42 0.62
CA VAL A 457 -6.44 -12.39 1.17
C VAL A 457 -7.84 -11.75 1.30
N LEU A 458 -7.92 -10.57 1.92
CA LEU A 458 -9.16 -9.80 2.02
C LEU A 458 -9.75 -9.47 0.64
N GLY A 459 -8.92 -9.13 -0.34
CA GLY A 459 -9.34 -8.90 -1.73
C GLY A 459 -10.01 -10.12 -2.37
N TYR A 460 -9.49 -11.33 -2.11
CA TYR A 460 -10.15 -12.57 -2.52
C TYR A 460 -11.45 -12.83 -1.76
N LEU A 461 -11.49 -12.57 -0.45
CA LEU A 461 -12.70 -12.69 0.34
C LEU A 461 -13.80 -11.75 -0.17
N GLY A 462 -13.49 -10.48 -0.44
CA GLY A 462 -14.40 -9.52 -1.05
C GLY A 462 -14.88 -9.96 -2.45
N PHE A 463 -13.98 -10.56 -3.24
CA PHE A 463 -14.34 -11.16 -4.53
C PHE A 463 -15.32 -12.34 -4.41
N PHE A 464 -15.15 -13.24 -3.43
CA PHE A 464 -16.11 -14.33 -3.19
C PHE A 464 -17.45 -13.82 -2.66
N ALA A 465 -17.40 -12.83 -1.77
CA ALA A 465 -18.55 -12.29 -1.10
C ALA A 465 -19.55 -11.68 -2.09
N GLY A 466 -19.04 -10.94 -3.09
CA GLY A 466 -19.84 -10.41 -4.18
C GLY A 466 -20.45 -11.48 -5.11
N ARG A 467 -20.05 -12.76 -5.00
CA ARG A 467 -20.48 -13.87 -5.87
C ARG A 467 -21.37 -14.91 -5.20
N ARG A 468 -21.06 -15.30 -3.96
CA ARG A 468 -21.72 -16.43 -3.25
C ARG A 468 -22.62 -15.99 -2.09
N GLY A 469 -22.78 -14.68 -1.87
CA GLY A 469 -23.60 -14.13 -0.79
C GLY A 469 -22.80 -13.90 0.49
N TRP A 470 -23.28 -12.97 1.32
CA TRP A 470 -22.49 -12.38 2.41
C TRP A 470 -22.21 -13.34 3.58
N ARG A 471 -23.03 -14.36 3.82
CA ARG A 471 -22.93 -15.23 5.01
C ARG A 471 -21.67 -16.10 5.03
N ALA A 472 -21.29 -16.69 3.89
CA ALA A 472 -20.09 -17.53 3.78
C ALA A 472 -18.80 -16.69 3.88
N SER A 473 -18.82 -15.48 3.32
CA SER A 473 -17.68 -14.56 3.40
C SER A 473 -17.57 -13.90 4.76
N ALA A 474 -18.68 -13.54 5.40
CA ALA A 474 -18.70 -13.07 6.79
C ALA A 474 -18.15 -14.16 7.73
N ALA A 475 -18.56 -15.42 7.55
CA ALA A 475 -18.00 -16.53 8.31
C ALA A 475 -16.48 -16.68 8.07
N ALA A 476 -16.01 -16.60 6.82
CA ALA A 476 -14.58 -16.69 6.51
C ALA A 476 -13.77 -15.51 7.04
N ILE A 477 -14.33 -14.28 7.03
CA ILE A 477 -13.73 -13.09 7.62
C ILE A 477 -13.71 -13.21 9.13
N CYS A 478 -14.82 -13.61 9.76
CA CYS A 478 -14.86 -13.85 11.20
C CYS A 478 -13.90 -14.95 11.61
N ILE A 479 -13.77 -16.04 10.84
CA ILE A 479 -12.78 -17.09 11.11
C ILE A 479 -11.36 -16.54 10.93
N TRP A 480 -11.09 -15.75 9.90
CA TRP A 480 -9.76 -15.14 9.70
C TRP A 480 -9.42 -14.16 10.84
N LEU A 481 -10.36 -13.29 11.21
CA LEU A 481 -10.21 -12.35 12.33
C LEU A 481 -10.14 -13.08 13.68
N LEU A 482 -10.89 -14.16 13.88
CA LEU A 482 -10.81 -15.02 15.06
C LEU A 482 -9.51 -15.82 15.08
N THR A 483 -8.94 -16.20 13.94
CA THR A 483 -7.63 -16.87 13.89
C THR A 483 -6.52 -15.89 14.23
N LEU A 484 -6.62 -14.64 13.75
CA LEU A 484 -5.74 -13.54 14.17
C LEU A 484 -5.92 -13.26 15.67
N TYR A 485 -7.15 -13.14 16.15
CA TYR A 485 -7.49 -12.81 17.55
C TYR A 485 -7.19 -13.96 18.54
N CYS A 486 -7.45 -15.21 18.19
CA CYS A 486 -7.13 -16.39 19.02
C CYS A 486 -5.62 -16.68 19.03
N GLY A 487 -4.89 -16.29 17.98
CA GLY A 487 -3.42 -16.24 18.02
C GLY A 487 -2.86 -15.20 18.99
N LEU A 488 -3.68 -14.23 19.40
CA LEU A 488 -3.34 -13.12 20.29
C LEU A 488 -3.82 -13.31 21.74
N ASN A 489 -4.93 -14.02 21.96
CA ASN A 489 -5.54 -14.19 23.28
C ASN A 489 -4.98 -15.34 24.14
N ALA A 490 -3.85 -15.94 23.74
CA ALA A 490 -3.16 -16.88 24.61
C ALA A 490 -2.57 -16.20 25.86
N THR A 491 -2.46 -14.85 25.93
CA THR A 491 -2.07 -14.16 27.16
C THR A 491 -2.79 -12.83 27.37
N GLN A 492 -3.68 -12.79 28.36
CA GLN A 492 -3.94 -11.55 29.11
C GLN A 492 -2.64 -11.12 29.78
N VAL A 493 -2.34 -9.82 29.80
CA VAL A 493 -1.88 -9.03 30.97
C VAL A 493 -1.52 -7.59 30.53
N THR A 494 -2.05 -6.62 31.30
CA THR A 494 -1.75 -5.17 31.37
C THR A 494 -2.15 -4.22 30.24
N TRP A 495 -3.32 -3.57 30.39
CA TRP A 495 -3.60 -2.27 29.75
C TRP A 495 -4.42 -1.34 30.67
N ALA A 496 -3.74 -0.35 31.26
CA ALA A 496 -4.34 0.75 32.02
C ALA A 496 -3.92 2.15 31.51
N PHE A 497 -3.28 2.30 30.34
CA PHE A 497 -2.64 3.58 29.96
C PHE A 497 -2.99 4.19 28.58
N VAL A 498 -4.05 3.77 27.87
CA VAL A 498 -4.30 4.29 26.49
C VAL A 498 -5.68 4.93 26.28
N PHE A 499 -6.44 5.20 27.34
CA PHE A 499 -7.68 5.99 27.26
C PHE A 499 -7.66 7.26 28.11
N GLU A 500 -6.51 7.92 28.25
CA GLU A 500 -6.54 9.33 28.63
C GLU A 500 -6.88 10.18 27.40
N PRO A 501 -7.92 11.03 27.46
CA PRO A 501 -8.09 12.07 26.45
C PRO A 501 -6.84 12.94 26.44
N LEU A 502 -6.33 13.25 25.25
CA LEU A 502 -5.18 14.16 25.05
C LEU A 502 -5.33 15.37 25.97
N PRO A 503 -4.29 15.75 26.74
CA PRO A 503 -4.36 16.95 27.55
C PRO A 503 -4.61 18.13 26.60
N LYS A 504 -5.74 18.81 26.82
CA LYS A 504 -5.99 20.11 26.22
C LYS A 504 -5.09 21.10 26.95
N GLY A 505 -3.98 21.46 26.32
CA GLY A 505 -3.04 22.50 26.74
C GLY A 505 -2.35 23.08 25.53
#